data_AF-A0A1D6N7G9-F1
#
_entry.id   AF-A0A1D6N7G9-F1
#
_cell.length_a   1.000
_cell.length_b   1.000
_cell.length_c   1.000
_cell.angle_alpha   90.00
_cell.angle_beta   90.00
_cell.angle_gamma   90.00
#
_symmetry.space_group_name_H-M   'P 1'
#
loop_
_entity.id
_entity.type
_entity.pdbx_description
1 polymer ?
#
loop_
_entity_poly.entity_id
_entity_poly.type
_entity_poly.pdbx_seq_one_letter_code
_entity_poly.pdbx_strand_id
1 'polypeptide(L)'
;MERFGHNLSNAFNFKIKAWSPIQFYEDIVLPKLIEERLIRISPFANRLSFDAPPAVQRLRCLANFEALKFSKPITTISNTLISRMREKSAENNGKYVAVHLRFEEDMVAFSCCVFDGGDNEKKELDAAREKGWRGKFTRPGRVIRPGAIRMNGKCPLTPLEVGLMLRGMGFNNNTAIYLASGRIYKAEKNMSPLLEMFPLLQTKETLALDEELAPFKVV
;
A
#
# COMPACT_ATOMS: atom_id res chain seq x y z
N MET A 1 -5.59 29.53 18.61
CA MET A 1 -6.79 29.01 17.90
C MET A 1 -7.87 30.07 17.76
N GLU A 2 -7.98 31.03 18.67
CA GLU A 2 -8.95 32.14 18.62
C GLU A 2 -8.90 32.97 17.32
N ARG A 3 -7.69 33.27 16.80
CA ARG A 3 -7.47 34.01 15.53
C ARG A 3 -8.23 33.41 14.32
N PHE A 4 -8.55 32.12 14.34
CA PHE A 4 -9.22 31.43 13.23
C PHE A 4 -10.63 30.94 13.60
N GLY A 5 -11.19 31.41 14.72
CA GLY A 5 -12.53 31.01 15.19
C GLY A 5 -12.64 29.52 15.46
N HIS A 6 -11.55 28.87 15.90
CA HIS A 6 -11.45 27.41 16.06
C HIS A 6 -11.75 26.58 14.79
N ASN A 7 -11.79 27.22 13.61
CA ASN A 7 -12.02 26.56 12.34
C ASN A 7 -10.76 26.68 11.46
N LEU A 8 -10.04 25.56 11.31
CA LEU A 8 -8.84 25.49 10.48
C LEU A 8 -9.09 25.75 9.00
N SER A 9 -10.34 25.78 8.53
CA SER A 9 -10.66 26.18 7.14
C SER A 9 -10.49 27.68 6.90
N ASN A 10 -10.40 28.47 7.97
CA ASN A 10 -10.13 29.90 7.88
C ASN A 10 -8.63 30.21 7.78
N ALA A 11 -7.75 29.22 7.98
CA ALA A 11 -6.32 29.39 7.81
C ALA A 11 -5.96 29.49 6.32
N PHE A 12 -5.00 30.36 5.98
CA PHE A 12 -4.51 30.51 4.61
C PHE A 12 -4.03 29.17 4.04
N ASN A 13 -4.51 28.79 2.85
CA ASN A 13 -4.27 27.47 2.27
C ASN A 13 -3.45 27.56 0.98
N PHE A 14 -2.22 27.08 1.03
CA PHE A 14 -1.39 26.91 -0.15
C PHE A 14 -1.84 25.72 -0.99
N LYS A 15 -2.05 25.98 -2.28
CA LYS A 15 -2.21 24.96 -3.33
C LYS A 15 -0.86 24.67 -3.99
N ILE A 16 -0.05 23.85 -3.32
CA ILE A 16 1.31 23.55 -3.77
C ILE A 16 1.28 22.55 -4.91
N LYS A 17 2.03 22.79 -5.99
CA LYS A 17 2.18 21.86 -7.11
C LYS A 17 2.99 20.63 -6.69
N ALA A 18 2.75 19.49 -7.34
CA ALA A 18 3.57 18.31 -7.06
C ALA A 18 5.03 18.59 -7.41
N TRP A 19 5.96 18.10 -6.60
CA TRP A 19 7.41 18.27 -6.79
C TRP A 19 7.88 19.73 -6.83
N SER A 20 7.28 20.60 -6.01
CA SER A 20 7.73 22.00 -5.90
C SER A 20 9.16 22.07 -5.33
N PRO A 21 10.04 22.94 -5.88
CA PRO A 21 11.43 23.05 -5.47
C PRO A 21 11.56 23.65 -4.07
N ILE A 22 12.71 23.50 -3.43
CA ILE A 22 12.94 24.03 -2.08
C ILE A 22 12.80 25.56 -2.02
N GLN A 23 13.25 26.26 -3.06
CA GLN A 23 13.14 27.72 -3.16
C GLN A 23 11.69 28.19 -3.10
N PHE A 24 10.73 27.42 -3.63
CA PHE A 24 9.32 27.76 -3.48
C PHE A 24 8.88 27.77 -2.00
N TYR A 25 9.42 26.87 -1.19
CA TYR A 25 9.12 26.86 0.24
C TYR A 25 9.81 28.00 0.99
N GLU A 26 11.06 28.30 0.65
CA GLU A 26 11.85 29.35 1.29
C GLU A 26 11.36 30.75 0.92
N ASP A 27 11.07 30.98 -0.35
CA ASP A 27 10.77 32.32 -0.88
C ASP A 27 9.27 32.66 -0.79
N ILE A 28 8.38 31.65 -0.83
CA ILE A 28 6.92 31.86 -0.91
C ILE A 28 6.19 31.35 0.32
N VAL A 29 6.45 30.10 0.72
CA VAL A 29 5.68 29.46 1.81
C VAL A 29 6.12 29.99 3.18
N LEU A 30 7.43 30.11 3.42
CA LEU A 30 8.00 30.50 4.70
C LEU A 30 7.64 31.93 5.10
N PRO A 31 7.74 32.97 4.24
CA PRO A 31 7.34 34.32 4.62
C PRO A 31 5.87 34.37 5.03
N LYS A 32 5.01 33.66 4.29
CA LYS A 32 3.58 33.60 4.62
C LYS A 32 3.30 32.82 5.91
N LEU A 33 4.06 31.76 6.20
CA LEU A 33 3.99 31.06 7.48
C LEU A 33 4.39 31.98 8.64
N ILE A 34 5.43 32.82 8.46
CA ILE A 34 5.87 33.78 9.48
C ILE A 34 4.79 34.83 9.76
N GLU A 35 4.14 35.35 8.71
CA GLU A 35 3.04 36.33 8.79
C GLU A 35 1.78 35.75 9.44
N GLU A 36 1.31 34.59 8.94
CA GLU A 36 0.04 34.00 9.36
C GLU A 36 0.16 33.17 10.64
N ARG A 37 1.37 32.76 11.02
CA ARG A 37 1.71 31.81 12.12
C ARG A 37 1.15 30.40 11.94
N LEU A 38 0.13 30.24 11.12
CA LEU A 38 -0.51 28.99 10.76
C LEU A 38 -0.91 29.05 9.29
N ILE A 39 -0.48 28.06 8.52
CA ILE A 39 -0.91 27.86 7.15
C ILE A 39 -1.36 26.42 6.96
N ARG A 40 -2.18 26.20 5.94
CA ARG A 40 -2.51 24.87 5.42
C ARG A 40 -1.80 24.65 4.10
N ILE A 41 -1.36 23.43 3.88
CA ILE A 41 -0.80 22.99 2.60
C ILE A 41 -1.70 21.89 2.06
N SER A 42 -2.15 22.04 0.82
CA SER A 42 -2.91 21.01 0.11
C SER A 42 -2.51 20.93 -1.37
N PRO A 43 -2.55 19.74 -2.00
CA PRO A 43 -2.65 18.40 -1.41
C PRO A 43 -1.45 18.06 -0.51
N PHE A 44 -1.55 17.01 0.32
CA PHE A 44 -0.45 16.62 1.22
C PHE A 44 0.66 15.80 0.51
N ALA A 45 0.29 14.88 -0.38
CA ALA A 45 1.24 13.94 -0.96
C ALA A 45 2.12 14.57 -2.06
N ASN A 46 3.40 14.20 -2.14
CA ASN A 46 4.32 14.56 -3.24
C ASN A 46 4.51 16.07 -3.46
N ARG A 47 4.51 16.90 -2.40
CA ARG A 47 4.61 18.36 -2.56
C ARG A 47 6.04 18.86 -2.76
N LEU A 48 7.02 18.33 -2.02
CA LEU A 48 8.40 18.77 -2.10
C LEU A 48 9.18 17.94 -3.14
N SER A 49 9.97 18.58 -4.00
CA SER A 49 10.74 17.95 -5.07
C SER A 49 11.73 16.90 -4.56
N PHE A 50 11.98 15.86 -5.35
CA PHE A 50 13.08 14.93 -5.10
C PHE A 50 14.45 15.56 -5.30
N ASP A 51 14.55 16.65 -6.06
CA ASP A 51 15.79 17.42 -6.21
C ASP A 51 15.89 18.45 -5.07
N ALA A 52 16.29 17.98 -3.90
CA ALA A 52 16.48 18.81 -2.72
C ALA A 52 17.92 18.70 -2.20
N PRO A 53 18.44 19.78 -1.56
CA PRO A 53 19.80 19.80 -1.03
C PRO A 53 20.09 18.63 -0.08
N PRO A 54 21.35 18.19 0.04
CA PRO A 54 21.73 17.02 0.84
C PRO A 54 21.22 17.04 2.29
N ALA A 55 21.21 18.21 2.94
CA ALA A 55 20.70 18.35 4.30
C ALA A 55 19.20 17.98 4.39
N VAL A 56 18.39 18.39 3.42
CA VAL A 56 16.96 18.07 3.37
C VAL A 56 16.74 16.60 3.05
N GLN A 57 17.55 16.00 2.18
CA GLN A 57 17.47 14.56 1.91
C GLN A 57 17.82 13.74 3.15
N ARG A 58 18.86 14.12 3.89
CA ARG A 58 19.22 13.49 5.16
C ARG A 58 18.06 13.55 6.16
N LEU A 59 17.42 14.71 6.29
CA LEU A 59 16.25 14.86 7.15
C LEU A 59 15.07 13.99 6.69
N ARG A 60 14.81 13.89 5.38
CA ARG A 60 13.77 12.98 4.85
C ARG A 60 14.06 11.52 5.17
N CYS A 61 15.31 11.08 4.99
CA CYS A 61 15.71 9.73 5.35
C CYS A 61 15.52 9.49 6.85
N LEU A 62 15.98 10.41 7.70
CA LEU A 62 15.78 10.32 9.15
C LEU A 62 14.29 10.22 9.49
N ALA A 63 13.45 11.08 8.91
CA ALA A 63 12.02 11.05 9.16
C ALA A 63 11.36 9.73 8.71
N ASN A 64 11.67 9.27 7.49
CA ASN A 64 11.03 8.09 6.91
C ASN A 64 11.52 6.77 7.49
N PHE A 65 12.78 6.69 7.93
CA PHE A 65 13.40 5.42 8.35
C PHE A 65 13.65 5.31 9.86
N GLU A 66 13.87 6.43 10.56
CA GLU A 66 14.22 6.42 11.99
C GLU A 66 13.10 6.96 12.89
N ALA A 67 12.44 8.05 12.47
CA ALA A 67 11.47 8.74 13.31
C ALA A 67 10.11 8.03 13.35
N LEU A 68 9.67 7.44 12.22
CA LEU A 68 8.41 6.70 12.15
C LEU A 68 8.56 5.31 12.77
N LYS A 69 8.22 5.19 14.05
CA LYS A 69 8.21 3.93 14.79
C LYS A 69 6.78 3.46 15.04
N PHE A 70 6.58 2.14 14.97
CA PHE A 70 5.31 1.54 15.38
C PHE A 70 5.05 1.78 16.87
N SER A 71 3.78 1.95 17.22
CA SER A 71 3.37 2.09 18.62
C SER A 71 3.60 0.78 19.38
N LYS A 72 3.75 0.88 20.71
CA LYS A 72 3.99 -0.29 21.57
C LYS A 72 2.98 -1.42 21.35
N PRO A 73 1.65 -1.17 21.28
CA PRO A 73 0.68 -2.24 21.01
C PRO A 73 0.94 -2.99 19.69
N ILE A 74 1.24 -2.27 18.61
CA ILE A 74 1.54 -2.87 17.30
C ILE A 74 2.81 -3.72 17.38
N THR A 75 3.87 -3.21 18.03
CA THR A 75 5.12 -3.98 18.17
C THR A 75 4.94 -5.24 19.03
N THR A 76 4.14 -5.17 20.10
CA THR A 76 3.87 -6.30 21.00
C THR A 76 3.18 -7.42 20.23
N ILE A 77 2.05 -7.13 19.56
CA ILE A 77 1.35 -8.17 18.79
C ILE A 77 2.22 -8.68 17.64
N SER A 78 2.96 -7.80 16.94
CA SER A 78 3.84 -8.23 15.85
C SER A 78 4.88 -9.25 16.33
N ASN A 79 5.49 -9.03 17.50
CA ASN A 79 6.46 -9.98 18.07
C ASN A 79 5.81 -11.33 18.40
N THR A 80 4.58 -11.31 18.90
CA THR A 80 3.81 -12.54 19.13
C THR A 80 3.56 -13.29 17.82
N LEU A 81 3.11 -12.61 16.76
CA LEU A 81 2.87 -13.23 15.45
C LEU A 81 4.15 -13.79 14.83
N ILE A 82 5.27 -13.07 14.94
CA ILE A 82 6.59 -13.55 14.47
C ILE A 82 7.00 -14.82 15.22
N SER A 83 6.79 -14.87 16.54
CA SER A 83 7.12 -16.05 17.35
C SER A 83 6.30 -17.27 16.93
N ARG A 84 4.98 -17.11 16.77
CA ARG A 84 4.08 -18.17 16.28
C ARG A 84 4.41 -18.60 14.85
N MET A 85 4.82 -17.66 13.99
CA MET A 85 5.25 -17.98 12.64
C MET A 85 6.54 -18.81 12.64
N ARG A 86 7.51 -18.48 13.51
CA ARG A 86 8.73 -19.27 13.69
C ARG A 86 8.44 -20.68 14.21
N GLU A 87 7.51 -20.82 15.15
CA GLU A 87 7.05 -22.12 15.67
C GLU A 87 6.42 -22.97 14.54
N LYS A 88 5.51 -22.39 13.75
CA LYS A 88 4.92 -23.07 12.58
C LYS A 88 5.94 -23.39 11.48
N SER A 89 7.13 -22.79 11.54
CA SER A 89 8.23 -23.02 10.60
C SER A 89 9.38 -23.80 11.23
N ALA A 90 9.12 -24.55 12.31
CA ALA A 90 10.15 -25.26 13.08
C ALA A 90 10.98 -26.24 12.22
N GLU A 91 10.35 -26.92 11.27
CA GLU A 91 11.03 -27.83 10.33
C GLU A 91 12.07 -27.12 9.44
N ASN A 92 11.96 -25.80 9.29
CA ASN A 92 12.90 -24.96 8.55
C ASN A 92 13.71 -24.03 9.47
N ASN A 93 13.97 -24.45 10.72
CA ASN A 93 14.68 -23.66 11.73
C ASN A 93 14.06 -22.27 11.96
N GLY A 94 12.74 -22.17 11.91
CA GLY A 94 12.00 -20.92 12.07
C GLY A 94 12.09 -19.97 10.87
N LYS A 95 12.65 -20.40 9.73
CA LYS A 95 12.72 -19.60 8.50
C LYS A 95 11.41 -19.73 7.72
N TYR A 96 10.92 -18.60 7.22
CA TYR A 96 9.71 -18.52 6.41
C TYR A 96 9.85 -17.40 5.37
N VAL A 97 8.98 -17.41 4.35
CA VAL A 97 8.91 -16.37 3.33
C VAL A 97 7.78 -15.41 3.69
N ALA A 98 8.05 -14.10 3.72
CA ALA A 98 7.02 -13.08 3.85
C ALA A 98 6.64 -12.55 2.47
N VAL A 99 5.34 -12.62 2.14
CA VAL A 99 4.79 -12.17 0.86
C VAL A 99 3.79 -11.04 1.13
N HIS A 100 4.04 -9.87 0.54
CA HIS A 100 3.03 -8.82 0.47
C HIS A 100 2.29 -8.92 -0.87
N LEU A 101 1.02 -9.32 -0.82
CA LEU A 101 0.20 -9.55 -2.00
C LEU A 101 -0.86 -8.45 -2.15
N ARG A 102 -0.62 -7.57 -3.13
CA ARG A 102 -1.48 -6.43 -3.42
C ARG A 102 -2.42 -6.73 -4.58
N PHE A 103 -3.33 -7.68 -4.36
CA PHE A 103 -4.31 -8.19 -5.34
C PHE A 103 -5.77 -7.93 -4.90
N GLU A 104 -6.02 -6.76 -4.31
CA GLU A 104 -7.35 -6.30 -3.90
C GLU A 104 -8.11 -5.65 -5.06
N GLU A 105 -9.45 -5.58 -4.96
CA GLU A 105 -10.32 -5.10 -6.04
C GLU A 105 -9.92 -3.72 -6.59
N ASP A 106 -9.55 -2.80 -5.70
CA ASP A 106 -9.11 -1.45 -6.08
C ASP A 106 -7.84 -1.49 -6.94
N MET A 107 -6.89 -2.35 -6.59
CA MET A 107 -5.61 -2.49 -7.29
C MET A 107 -5.77 -3.20 -8.63
N VAL A 108 -6.52 -4.29 -8.63
CA VAL A 108 -6.88 -5.05 -9.84
C VAL A 108 -7.62 -4.13 -10.82
N ALA A 109 -8.63 -3.39 -10.36
CA ALA A 109 -9.37 -2.43 -11.19
C ALA A 109 -8.47 -1.29 -11.68
N PHE A 110 -7.70 -0.64 -10.80
CA PHE A 110 -6.85 0.50 -11.15
C PHE A 110 -5.78 0.15 -12.18
N SER A 111 -5.23 -1.08 -12.11
CA SER A 111 -4.16 -1.53 -13.01
C SER A 111 -4.56 -1.52 -14.48
N CYS A 112 -5.87 -1.63 -14.79
CA CYS A 112 -6.38 -1.79 -16.15
C CYS A 112 -5.78 -3.00 -16.90
N CYS A 113 -5.31 -3.99 -16.16
CA CYS A 113 -4.81 -5.24 -16.71
C CYS A 113 -5.96 -6.20 -17.01
N VAL A 114 -5.67 -7.21 -17.84
CA VAL A 114 -6.60 -8.30 -18.13
C VAL A 114 -6.14 -9.51 -17.34
N PHE A 115 -7.06 -10.15 -16.64
CA PHE A 115 -6.85 -11.39 -15.89
C PHE A 115 -7.80 -12.48 -16.44
N ASP A 116 -7.86 -13.63 -15.77
CA ASP A 116 -8.49 -14.85 -16.30
C ASP A 116 -10.01 -14.93 -16.05
N GLY A 117 -10.70 -13.80 -15.90
CA GLY A 117 -12.15 -13.72 -15.70
C GLY A 117 -12.96 -13.31 -16.93
N GLY A 118 -12.30 -13.04 -18.07
CA GLY A 118 -12.96 -12.74 -19.34
C GLY A 118 -13.81 -11.46 -19.34
N ASP A 119 -14.82 -11.42 -20.21
CA ASP A 119 -15.64 -10.21 -20.41
C ASP A 119 -16.47 -9.81 -19.19
N ASN A 120 -16.88 -10.77 -18.36
CA ASN A 120 -17.63 -10.48 -17.14
C ASN A 120 -16.73 -9.75 -16.13
N GLU A 121 -15.52 -10.24 -15.90
CA GLU A 121 -14.55 -9.56 -15.03
C GLU A 121 -14.16 -8.19 -15.59
N LYS A 122 -14.00 -8.07 -16.92
CA LYS A 122 -13.74 -6.77 -17.54
C LYS A 122 -14.84 -5.75 -17.20
N LYS A 123 -16.11 -6.12 -17.36
CA LYS A 123 -17.26 -5.24 -17.04
C LYS A 123 -17.30 -4.87 -15.56
N GLU A 124 -17.06 -5.82 -14.67
CA GLU A 124 -17.01 -5.58 -13.21
C GLU A 124 -15.89 -4.59 -12.85
N LEU A 125 -14.69 -4.79 -13.39
CA LEU A 125 -13.54 -3.91 -13.13
C LEU A 125 -13.72 -2.53 -13.77
N ASP A 126 -14.38 -2.43 -14.94
CA ASP A 126 -14.75 -1.17 -15.55
C ASP A 126 -15.73 -0.39 -14.64
N ALA A 127 -16.74 -1.06 -14.09
CA ALA A 127 -17.69 -0.46 -13.15
C ALA A 127 -17.01 -0.02 -11.83
N ALA A 128 -16.11 -0.85 -11.29
CA ALA A 128 -15.30 -0.50 -10.12
C ALA A 128 -14.42 0.74 -10.38
N ARG A 129 -13.84 0.84 -11.59
CA ARG A 129 -13.04 2.01 -12.01
C ARG A 129 -13.86 3.29 -12.06
N GLU A 130 -15.07 3.24 -12.61
CA GLU A 130 -15.94 4.41 -12.66
C GLU A 130 -16.45 4.81 -11.27
N LYS A 131 -16.79 3.84 -10.41
CA LYS A 131 -17.16 4.10 -9.02
C LYS A 131 -16.02 4.75 -8.21
N GLY A 132 -14.80 4.23 -8.33
CA GLY A 132 -13.66 4.66 -7.52
C GLY A 132 -12.96 5.92 -8.01
N TRP A 133 -12.90 6.16 -9.33
CA TRP A 133 -12.10 7.25 -9.90
C TRP A 133 -12.82 8.09 -10.95
N ARG A 134 -14.15 7.93 -11.12
CA ARG A 134 -15.07 8.77 -11.93
C ARG A 134 -14.44 9.46 -13.14
N GLY A 135 -14.56 8.85 -14.30
CA GLY A 135 -14.09 9.45 -15.54
C GLY A 135 -12.57 9.43 -15.72
N LYS A 136 -11.76 9.05 -14.72
CA LYS A 136 -10.28 9.05 -14.82
C LYS A 136 -9.76 8.17 -15.96
N PHE A 137 -10.39 7.02 -16.16
CA PHE A 137 -9.97 6.00 -17.12
C PHE A 137 -10.66 6.15 -18.49
N THR A 138 -11.77 6.89 -18.53
CA THR A 138 -12.61 7.12 -19.72
C THR A 138 -12.46 8.54 -20.30
N ARG A 139 -11.44 9.31 -19.87
CA ARG A 139 -11.17 10.65 -20.42
C ARG A 139 -10.92 10.60 -21.93
N PRO A 140 -11.41 11.59 -22.70
CA PRO A 140 -11.09 11.71 -24.11
C PRO A 140 -9.57 11.69 -24.34
N GLY A 141 -9.13 10.93 -25.35
CA GLY A 141 -7.71 10.78 -25.70
C GLY A 141 -6.92 9.81 -24.81
N ARG A 142 -7.51 9.24 -23.75
CA ARG A 142 -6.82 8.22 -22.94
C ARG A 142 -6.92 6.85 -23.59
N VAL A 143 -5.77 6.28 -23.96
CA VAL A 143 -5.67 4.93 -24.51
C VAL A 143 -5.13 3.97 -23.45
N ILE A 144 -5.90 2.93 -23.14
CA ILE A 144 -5.50 1.86 -22.22
C ILE A 144 -4.96 0.69 -23.06
N ARG A 145 -3.74 0.26 -22.78
CA ARG A 145 -3.09 -0.87 -23.46
C ARG A 145 -2.68 -1.93 -22.43
N PRO A 146 -3.58 -2.87 -22.05
CA PRO A 146 -3.32 -3.81 -20.96
C PRO A 146 -2.04 -4.63 -21.12
N GLY A 147 -1.76 -5.12 -22.34
CA GLY A 147 -0.53 -5.88 -22.63
C GLY A 147 0.75 -5.08 -22.38
N ALA A 148 0.77 -3.80 -22.76
CA ALA A 148 1.92 -2.92 -22.47
C ALA A 148 2.05 -2.62 -20.98
N ILE A 149 0.94 -2.49 -20.25
CA ILE A 149 0.96 -2.30 -18.79
C ILE A 149 1.58 -3.53 -18.11
N ARG A 150 1.20 -4.74 -18.56
CA ARG A 150 1.74 -6.01 -18.06
C ARG A 150 3.24 -6.14 -18.31
N MET A 151 3.69 -5.94 -19.54
CA MET A 151 5.12 -6.02 -19.88
C MET A 151 5.98 -5.02 -19.10
N ASN A 152 5.43 -3.86 -18.75
CA ASN A 152 6.13 -2.85 -17.95
C ASN A 152 6.10 -3.13 -16.43
N GLY A 153 5.63 -4.30 -15.98
CA GLY A 153 5.59 -4.66 -14.57
C GLY A 153 4.58 -3.87 -13.74
N LYS A 154 3.56 -3.27 -14.37
CA LYS A 154 2.56 -2.42 -13.70
C LYS A 154 1.27 -3.16 -13.31
N CYS A 155 1.13 -4.41 -13.72
CA CYS A 155 0.03 -5.26 -13.27
C CYS A 155 0.40 -5.94 -11.95
N PRO A 156 -0.52 -6.01 -10.96
CA PRO A 156 -0.31 -6.86 -9.81
C PRO A 156 -0.22 -8.32 -10.26
N LEU A 157 0.61 -9.10 -9.57
CA LEU A 157 0.70 -10.54 -9.78
C LEU A 157 -0.52 -11.23 -9.17
N THR A 158 -1.10 -12.20 -9.87
CA THR A 158 -2.15 -13.06 -9.28
C THR A 158 -1.53 -13.98 -8.22
N PRO A 159 -2.31 -14.52 -7.27
CA PRO A 159 -1.77 -15.47 -6.30
C PRO A 159 -1.18 -16.73 -6.96
N LEU A 160 -1.74 -17.17 -8.10
CA LEU A 160 -1.16 -18.23 -8.94
C LEU A 160 0.24 -17.86 -9.44
N GLU A 161 0.39 -16.67 -10.03
CA GLU A 161 1.69 -16.21 -10.55
C GLU A 161 2.74 -16.08 -9.46
N VAL A 162 2.34 -15.57 -8.28
CA VAL A 162 3.23 -15.53 -7.10
C VAL A 162 3.64 -16.93 -6.68
N GLY A 163 2.71 -17.89 -6.63
CA GLY A 163 3.02 -19.26 -6.27
C GLY A 163 3.99 -19.93 -7.26
N LEU A 164 3.76 -19.75 -8.57
CA LEU A 164 4.65 -20.25 -9.62
C LEU A 164 6.04 -19.62 -9.54
N MET A 165 6.12 -18.30 -9.27
CA MET A 165 7.39 -17.61 -9.08
C MET A 165 8.15 -18.20 -7.89
N LEU A 166 7.51 -18.40 -6.74
CA LEU A 166 8.13 -18.98 -5.56
C LEU A 166 8.60 -20.42 -5.80
N ARG A 167 7.80 -21.23 -6.52
CA ARG A 167 8.21 -22.57 -6.97
C ARG A 167 9.44 -22.53 -7.87
N GLY A 168 9.48 -21.59 -8.81
CA GLY A 168 10.64 -21.37 -9.69
C GLY A 168 11.91 -20.94 -8.94
N MET A 169 11.77 -20.28 -7.78
CA MET A 169 12.88 -19.94 -6.89
C MET A 169 13.36 -21.11 -6.02
N GLY A 170 12.70 -22.28 -6.09
CA GLY A 170 13.08 -23.48 -5.34
C GLY A 170 12.32 -23.68 -4.02
N PHE A 171 11.34 -22.83 -3.70
CA PHE A 171 10.47 -23.08 -2.55
C PHE A 171 9.50 -24.22 -2.86
N ASN A 172 9.17 -25.02 -1.85
CA ASN A 172 8.32 -26.20 -1.98
C ASN A 172 7.11 -26.12 -1.02
N ASN A 173 6.28 -27.16 -1.00
CA ASN A 173 5.11 -27.22 -0.13
C ASN A 173 5.44 -27.23 1.36
N ASN A 174 6.69 -27.54 1.74
CA ASN A 174 7.16 -27.45 3.12
C ASN A 174 7.66 -26.06 3.51
N THR A 175 7.58 -25.08 2.61
CA THR A 175 7.93 -23.69 2.90
C THR A 175 6.75 -22.99 3.57
N ALA A 176 6.95 -22.55 4.82
CA ALA A 176 5.98 -21.70 5.51
C ALA A 176 5.99 -20.29 4.90
N ILE A 177 4.79 -19.74 4.66
CA ILE A 177 4.60 -18.40 4.08
C ILE A 177 3.79 -17.55 5.04
N TYR A 178 4.26 -16.35 5.34
CA TYR A 178 3.42 -15.31 5.93
C TYR A 178 2.89 -14.41 4.81
N LEU A 179 1.58 -14.42 4.60
CA LEU A 179 0.91 -13.59 3.60
C LEU A 179 0.32 -12.34 4.25
N ALA A 180 0.84 -11.18 3.84
CA ALA A 180 0.26 -9.88 4.12
C ALA A 180 -0.56 -9.41 2.92
N SER A 181 -1.87 -9.23 3.09
CA SER A 181 -2.75 -8.68 2.07
C SER A 181 -3.97 -8.01 2.69
N GLY A 182 -4.62 -7.12 1.93
CA GLY A 182 -6.02 -6.78 2.19
C GLY A 182 -6.96 -7.90 1.75
N ARG A 183 -8.22 -7.55 1.50
CA ARG A 183 -9.22 -8.47 0.95
C ARG A 183 -8.87 -8.78 -0.51
N ILE A 184 -8.35 -9.98 -0.75
CA ILE A 184 -8.02 -10.47 -2.09
C ILE A 184 -9.27 -10.48 -2.97
N TYR A 185 -9.14 -9.94 -4.18
CA TYR A 185 -10.19 -9.92 -5.18
C TYR A 185 -10.59 -11.35 -5.56
N LYS A 186 -11.89 -11.69 -5.42
CA LYS A 186 -12.42 -13.05 -5.64
C LYS A 186 -11.56 -14.13 -4.94
N ALA A 187 -11.33 -13.94 -3.63
CA ALA A 187 -10.39 -14.73 -2.82
C ALA A 187 -10.56 -16.25 -2.98
N GLU A 188 -11.79 -16.78 -2.96
CA GLU A 188 -12.06 -18.22 -3.12
C GLU A 188 -11.44 -18.80 -4.40
N LYS A 189 -11.62 -18.11 -5.54
CA LYS A 189 -11.02 -18.50 -6.83
C LYS A 189 -9.51 -18.28 -6.82
N ASN A 190 -9.09 -17.08 -6.47
CA ASN A 190 -7.72 -16.65 -6.73
C ASN A 190 -6.70 -17.22 -5.73
N MET A 191 -7.09 -17.51 -4.49
CA MET A 191 -6.18 -18.05 -3.47
C MET A 191 -5.98 -19.56 -3.56
N SER A 192 -6.92 -20.32 -4.14
CA SER A 192 -6.83 -21.79 -4.20
C SER A 192 -5.48 -22.30 -4.71
N PRO A 193 -4.96 -21.81 -5.85
CA PRO A 193 -3.69 -22.33 -6.38
C PRO A 193 -2.50 -22.03 -5.46
N LEU A 194 -2.49 -20.88 -4.79
CA LEU A 194 -1.41 -20.52 -3.88
C LEU A 194 -1.42 -21.39 -2.61
N LEU A 195 -2.62 -21.68 -2.08
CA LEU A 195 -2.81 -22.55 -0.93
C LEU A 195 -2.46 -24.01 -1.26
N GLU A 196 -2.81 -24.49 -2.45
CA GLU A 196 -2.40 -25.82 -2.93
C GLU A 196 -0.89 -25.94 -3.07
N MET A 197 -0.22 -24.90 -3.59
CA MET A 197 1.24 -24.89 -3.72
C MET A 197 1.95 -24.75 -2.36
N PHE A 198 1.39 -24.01 -1.42
CA PHE A 198 2.00 -23.70 -0.12
C PHE A 198 0.99 -23.88 1.03
N PRO A 199 0.75 -25.13 1.46
CA PRO A 199 -0.27 -25.45 2.46
C PRO A 199 0.05 -24.90 3.87
N LEU A 200 1.30 -24.53 4.13
CA LEU A 200 1.74 -23.93 5.40
C LEU A 200 1.55 -22.40 5.45
N LEU A 201 0.84 -21.82 4.48
CA LEU A 201 0.57 -20.38 4.43
C LEU A 201 -0.23 -19.93 5.66
N GLN A 202 0.21 -18.83 6.24
CA GLN A 202 -0.39 -18.16 7.39
C GLN A 202 -0.68 -16.70 7.07
N THR A 203 -1.72 -16.15 7.67
CA THR A 203 -2.04 -14.72 7.63
C THR A 203 -2.02 -14.15 9.05
N LYS A 204 -2.25 -12.83 9.17
CA LYS A 204 -2.47 -12.20 10.48
C LYS A 204 -3.62 -12.89 11.24
N GLU A 205 -4.70 -13.20 10.54
CA GLU A 205 -5.91 -13.81 11.09
C GLU A 205 -5.69 -15.27 11.51
N THR A 206 -4.83 -16.04 10.84
CA THR A 206 -4.55 -17.43 11.25
C THR A 206 -3.53 -17.54 12.38
N LEU A 207 -2.75 -16.47 12.62
CA LEU A 207 -1.72 -16.42 13.66
C LEU A 207 -2.19 -15.72 14.94
N ALA A 208 -3.15 -14.80 14.85
CA ALA A 208 -3.67 -14.04 15.99
C ALA A 208 -4.96 -14.64 16.53
N LEU A 209 -5.22 -14.44 17.83
CA LEU A 209 -6.53 -14.67 18.41
C LEU A 209 -7.44 -13.45 18.15
N ASP A 210 -8.75 -13.67 18.13
CA ASP A 210 -9.72 -12.61 17.90
C ASP A 210 -9.64 -11.51 18.98
N GLU A 211 -9.36 -11.89 20.23
CA GLU A 211 -9.20 -10.97 21.36
C GLU A 211 -7.93 -10.11 21.23
N GLU A 212 -6.86 -10.68 20.65
CA GLU A 212 -5.61 -9.95 20.41
C GLU A 212 -5.79 -8.92 19.28
N LEU A 213 -6.66 -9.20 18.30
CA LEU A 213 -6.95 -8.29 17.19
C LEU A 213 -8.02 -7.25 17.53
N ALA A 214 -8.87 -7.50 18.52
CA ALA A 214 -9.99 -6.62 18.88
C ALA A 214 -9.57 -5.15 19.10
N PRO A 215 -8.46 -4.81 19.79
CA PRO A 215 -8.04 -3.42 19.98
C PRO A 215 -7.64 -2.68 18.70
N PHE A 216 -7.40 -3.41 17.60
CA PHE A 216 -6.95 -2.85 16.32
C PHE A 216 -8.06 -2.74 15.27
N LYS A 217 -9.27 -3.23 15.59
CA LYS A 217 -10.43 -3.07 14.72
C LYS A 217 -10.87 -1.60 14.78
N VAL A 218 -10.85 -0.93 13.62
CA VAL A 218 -11.41 0.41 13.49
C VAL A 218 -12.93 0.28 13.60
N VAL A 219 -13.51 0.88 14.64
CA VAL A 219 -14.96 1.01 14.82
C VAL A 219 -15.51 2.02 13.82
#